data_AF-A0A667YJV7-F1
#
_entry.id   AF-A0A667YJV7-F1
#
_cell.length_a   1.000
_cell.length_b   1.000
_cell.length_c   1.000
_cell.angle_alpha   90.00
_cell.angle_beta   90.00
_cell.angle_gamma   90.00
#
_symmetry.space_group_name_H-M   'P 1'
#
loop_
_entity.id
_entity.type
_entity.pdbx_description
1 polymer ?
#
loop_
_entity_poly.entity_id
_entity_poly.type
_entity_poly.pdbx_seq_one_letter_code
_entity_poly.pdbx_strand_id
1 'polypeptide(L)'
;MDFQMFAMVLVFLACVEQSLASCVVDSFTVKQDFDPKRYAGKWYALQKKDPEGLFLQDNISAEYTVGDDGAMVASSRGRVTLFGFWVVCADMAAQYSVPDPGTPGKMFMNYQGLASYLSSGGDNYWVIDTDYDNYAITYACRTLKDDGSCDDGYALIFSRNPRGLPPAIQRVVRQKQEEICMAGQFQPVLQSGTYLDFNILMNTQIHFQHYKYTKE
;
A
#
# COMPACT_ATOMS: atom_id res chain seq x y z
N MET A 1 9.06 -40.51 35.57
CA MET A 1 8.23 -39.45 34.95
C MET A 1 9.23 -38.47 34.35
N ASP A 2 9.45 -38.62 33.05
CA ASP A 2 10.70 -38.26 32.36
C ASP A 2 10.90 -36.77 32.13
N PHE A 3 12.11 -36.30 32.40
CA PHE A 3 12.59 -34.96 32.05
C PHE A 3 12.41 -34.65 30.55
N GLN A 4 12.48 -35.67 29.69
CA GLN A 4 12.18 -35.56 28.26
C GLN A 4 10.71 -35.23 27.96
N MET A 5 9.78 -35.70 28.78
CA MET A 5 8.35 -35.41 28.64
C MET A 5 8.06 -33.95 29.00
N PHE A 6 8.70 -33.42 30.05
CA PHE A 6 8.62 -32.00 30.39
C PHE A 6 9.27 -31.11 29.33
N ALA A 7 10.43 -31.49 28.80
CA ALA A 7 11.08 -30.74 27.72
C ALA A 7 10.23 -30.70 26.45
N MET A 8 9.61 -31.82 26.05
CA MET A 8 8.69 -31.85 24.91
C MET A 8 7.44 -30.99 25.16
N VAL A 9 6.85 -31.03 26.35
CA VAL A 9 5.67 -30.21 26.70
C VAL A 9 6.02 -28.72 26.69
N LEU A 10 7.19 -28.32 27.20
CA LEU A 10 7.64 -26.92 27.19
C LEU A 10 7.94 -26.42 25.76
N VAL A 11 8.54 -27.25 24.91
CA VAL A 11 8.73 -26.92 23.48
C VAL A 11 7.38 -26.82 22.78
N PHE A 12 6.44 -27.72 23.07
CA PHE A 12 5.09 -27.68 22.50
C PHE A 12 4.33 -26.42 22.93
N LEU A 13 4.41 -26.03 24.21
CA LEU A 13 3.80 -24.81 24.74
C LEU A 13 4.41 -23.54 24.12
N ALA A 14 5.74 -23.49 23.97
CA ALA A 14 6.42 -22.38 23.30
C ALA A 14 6.03 -22.28 21.81
N CYS A 15 5.85 -23.42 21.12
CA CYS A 15 5.32 -23.45 19.76
C CYS A 15 3.85 -23.00 19.69
N VAL A 16 3.03 -23.33 20.70
CA VAL A 16 1.62 -22.88 20.76
C VAL A 16 1.52 -21.38 21.01
N GLU A 17 2.35 -20.80 21.89
CA GLU A 17 2.41 -19.34 22.10
C GLU A 17 2.87 -18.59 20.86
N GLN A 18 3.80 -19.16 20.07
CA GLN A 18 4.19 -18.59 18.77
C GLN A 18 3.11 -18.77 17.68
N SER A 19 2.12 -19.65 17.89
CA SER A 19 1.10 -19.99 16.88
C SER A 19 -0.15 -19.10 16.92
N LEU A 20 -0.32 -18.25 17.93
CA LEU A 20 -1.34 -17.22 17.96
C LEU A 20 -0.73 -15.91 17.49
N ALA A 21 -0.84 -15.64 16.18
CA ALA A 21 -0.59 -14.31 15.66
C ALA A 21 -1.47 -13.32 16.42
N SER A 22 -0.86 -12.44 17.20
CA SER A 22 -1.56 -11.36 17.90
C SER A 22 -1.96 -10.31 16.88
N CYS A 23 -3.24 -9.94 16.85
CA CYS A 23 -3.72 -8.85 15.98
C CYS A 23 -3.47 -7.46 16.57
N VAL A 24 -2.71 -7.36 17.67
CA VAL A 24 -2.27 -6.08 18.22
C VAL A 24 -1.27 -5.44 17.25
N VAL A 25 -1.60 -4.26 16.74
CA VAL A 25 -0.87 -3.63 15.63
C VAL A 25 0.61 -3.45 15.93
N ASP A 26 0.95 -3.02 17.14
CA ASP A 26 2.35 -2.79 17.52
C ASP A 26 3.22 -4.05 17.52
N SER A 27 2.60 -5.23 17.62
CA SER A 27 3.29 -6.53 17.57
C SER A 27 3.63 -7.00 16.15
N PHE A 28 3.10 -6.34 15.11
CA PHE A 28 3.40 -6.72 13.73
C PHE A 28 4.87 -6.49 13.39
N THR A 29 5.48 -7.53 12.82
CA THR A 29 6.85 -7.45 12.30
C THR A 29 6.88 -6.68 10.99
N VAL A 30 7.84 -5.77 10.86
CA VAL A 30 8.12 -5.02 9.63
C VAL A 30 9.44 -5.46 9.02
N LYS A 31 9.72 -5.00 7.80
CA LYS A 31 11.00 -5.24 7.13
C LYS A 31 12.16 -4.73 7.98
N GLN A 32 12.96 -5.66 8.48
CA GLN A 32 14.22 -5.37 9.15
C GLN A 32 15.21 -4.74 8.17
N ASP A 33 16.04 -3.82 8.69
CA ASP A 33 17.07 -3.11 7.92
C ASP A 33 16.55 -2.54 6.60
N PHE A 34 15.34 -1.97 6.63
CA PHE A 34 14.70 -1.39 5.46
C PHE A 34 15.60 -0.34 4.82
N ASP A 35 16.03 -0.61 3.59
CA ASP A 35 16.84 0.29 2.76
C ASP A 35 15.94 1.10 1.79
N PRO A 36 15.75 2.41 2.00
CA PRO A 36 14.96 3.26 1.12
C PRO A 36 15.52 3.33 -0.30
N LYS A 37 16.85 3.25 -0.48
CA LYS A 37 17.49 3.37 -1.80
C LYS A 37 17.20 2.16 -2.68
N ARG A 38 17.17 0.96 -2.09
CA ARG A 38 16.74 -0.25 -2.79
C ARG A 38 15.23 -0.28 -3.05
N TYR A 39 14.45 0.35 -2.17
CA TYR A 39 13.01 0.45 -2.33
C TYR A 39 12.58 1.44 -3.41
N ALA A 40 13.44 2.40 -3.75
CA ALA A 40 13.22 3.42 -4.76
C ALA A 40 12.78 2.84 -6.13
N GLY A 41 12.18 3.69 -6.96
CA GLY A 41 11.65 3.36 -8.26
C GLY A 41 10.15 3.05 -8.23
N LYS A 42 9.66 2.57 -9.38
CA LYS A 42 8.23 2.34 -9.60
C LYS A 42 7.70 1.07 -8.96
N TRP A 43 6.49 1.16 -8.42
CA TRP A 43 5.69 0.06 -7.90
C TRP A 43 4.24 0.15 -8.39
N TYR A 44 3.64 -1.00 -8.68
CA TYR A 44 2.25 -1.14 -9.11
C TYR A 44 1.46 -1.91 -8.06
N ALA A 45 0.38 -1.34 -7.53
CA ALA A 45 -0.46 -2.07 -6.59
C ALA A 45 -1.29 -3.11 -7.34
N LEU A 46 -1.22 -4.37 -6.91
CA LEU A 46 -1.95 -5.49 -7.52
C LEU A 46 -3.08 -5.99 -6.63
N GLN A 47 -3.01 -5.71 -5.33
CA GLN A 47 -4.08 -5.99 -4.38
C GLN A 47 -4.16 -4.87 -3.35
N LYS A 48 -5.35 -4.62 -2.81
CA LYS A 48 -5.58 -3.65 -1.73
C LYS A 48 -6.63 -4.13 -0.74
N LYS A 49 -6.44 -3.79 0.53
CA LYS A 49 -7.51 -3.75 1.55
C LYS A 49 -7.86 -2.29 1.75
N ASP A 50 -9.14 -1.95 1.58
CA ASP A 50 -9.60 -0.56 1.68
C ASP A 50 -9.80 -0.12 3.15
N PRO A 51 -9.44 1.13 3.48
CA PRO A 51 -9.91 1.75 4.72
C PRO A 51 -11.36 2.20 4.58
N GLU A 52 -11.95 2.70 5.65
CA GLU A 52 -13.19 3.44 5.57
C GLU A 52 -13.03 4.75 4.78
N GLY A 53 -14.07 5.11 4.02
CA GLY A 53 -14.11 6.36 3.26
C GLY A 53 -13.48 6.30 1.88
N LEU A 54 -13.01 7.47 1.40
CA LEU A 54 -12.49 7.63 0.05
C LEU A 54 -11.08 7.06 -0.08
N PHE A 55 -10.87 6.19 -1.07
CA PHE A 55 -9.57 5.61 -1.37
C PHE A 55 -9.40 5.37 -2.88
N LEU A 56 -8.15 5.18 -3.31
CA LEU A 56 -7.84 4.87 -4.70
C LEU A 56 -8.47 3.52 -5.11
N GLN A 57 -9.00 3.46 -6.33
CA GLN A 57 -9.77 2.32 -6.81
C GLN A 57 -8.93 1.36 -7.67
N ASP A 58 -8.31 1.87 -8.74
CA ASP A 58 -7.47 1.09 -9.65
C ASP A 58 -6.37 1.92 -10.33
N ASN A 59 -5.55 1.28 -11.16
CA ASN A 59 -4.39 1.88 -11.82
C ASN A 59 -3.44 2.56 -10.84
N ILE A 60 -3.36 2.00 -9.63
CA ILE A 60 -2.60 2.52 -8.51
C ILE A 60 -1.11 2.23 -8.76
N SER A 61 -0.30 3.27 -8.84
CA SER A 61 1.15 3.16 -8.92
C SER A 61 1.81 4.22 -8.05
N ALA A 62 3.00 3.92 -7.55
CA ALA A 62 3.80 4.82 -6.75
C ALA A 62 5.25 4.78 -7.25
N GLU A 63 5.83 5.95 -7.45
CA GLU A 63 7.23 6.15 -7.83
C GLU A 63 7.97 6.75 -6.63
N TYR A 64 8.91 5.99 -6.05
CA TYR A 64 9.66 6.42 -4.89
C TYR A 64 11.03 6.95 -5.31
N THR A 65 11.42 8.08 -4.75
CA THR A 65 12.74 8.68 -4.98
C THR A 65 13.39 9.02 -3.64
N VAL A 66 14.69 8.79 -3.53
CA VAL A 66 15.47 9.10 -2.33
C VAL A 66 16.49 10.17 -2.68
N GLY A 67 16.44 11.30 -1.98
CA GLY A 67 17.38 12.41 -2.13
C GLY A 67 18.77 12.07 -1.60
N ASP A 68 19.75 12.92 -1.92
CA ASP A 68 21.13 12.80 -1.42
C ASP A 68 21.21 12.95 0.11
N ASP A 69 20.26 13.68 0.70
CA ASP A 69 20.06 13.84 2.14
C ASP A 69 19.42 12.60 2.80
N GLY A 70 19.07 11.57 2.00
CA GLY A 70 18.40 10.36 2.46
C GLY A 70 16.88 10.50 2.60
N ALA A 71 16.29 11.67 2.29
CA ALA A 71 14.86 11.87 2.38
C ALA A 71 14.14 11.07 1.29
N MET A 72 13.19 10.22 1.68
CA MET A 72 12.35 9.49 0.74
C MET A 72 11.06 10.27 0.47
N VAL A 73 10.73 10.43 -0.82
CA VAL A 73 9.47 10.99 -1.29
C VAL A 73 8.84 10.05 -2.32
N ALA A 74 7.54 10.16 -2.51
CA ALA A 74 6.83 9.41 -3.55
C ALA A 74 5.87 10.29 -4.34
N SER A 75 5.69 9.94 -5.61
CA SER A 75 4.57 10.39 -6.42
C SER A 75 3.67 9.21 -6.73
N SER A 76 2.39 9.31 -6.39
CA SER A 76 1.42 8.24 -6.56
C SER A 76 0.29 8.67 -7.49
N ARG A 77 -0.15 7.75 -8.34
CA ARG A 77 -1.28 7.92 -9.25
C ARG A 77 -2.28 6.81 -9.06
N GLY A 78 -3.56 7.12 -9.22
CA GLY A 78 -4.62 6.12 -9.27
C GLY A 78 -5.97 6.73 -9.60
N ARG A 79 -6.88 5.90 -10.11
CA ARG A 79 -8.26 6.32 -10.38
C ARG A 79 -9.05 6.41 -9.08
N VAL A 80 -9.86 7.45 -8.94
CA VAL A 80 -10.79 7.62 -7.82
C VAL A 80 -12.11 8.21 -8.32
N THR A 81 -13.22 7.83 -7.70
CA THR A 81 -14.53 8.43 -7.98
C THR A 81 -14.93 9.34 -6.82
N LEU A 82 -14.99 10.64 -7.09
CA LEU A 82 -15.41 11.67 -6.15
C LEU A 82 -16.92 11.91 -6.26
N PHE A 83 -17.57 12.17 -5.12
CA PHE A 83 -19.01 12.47 -5.03
C PHE A 83 -19.94 11.42 -5.69
N GLY A 84 -19.46 10.20 -5.89
CA GLY A 84 -20.21 9.09 -6.49
C GLY A 84 -20.27 9.07 -8.02
N PHE A 85 -19.89 10.14 -8.73
CA PHE A 85 -19.99 10.20 -10.20
C PHE A 85 -18.76 10.79 -10.90
N TRP A 86 -17.90 11.52 -10.20
CA TRP A 86 -16.80 12.26 -10.83
C TRP A 86 -15.53 11.43 -10.81
N VAL A 87 -15.23 10.77 -11.93
CA VAL A 87 -14.06 9.91 -12.09
C VAL A 87 -12.85 10.76 -12.48
N VAL A 88 -11.80 10.71 -11.66
CA VAL A 88 -10.54 11.43 -11.90
C VAL A 88 -9.34 10.52 -11.69
N CYS A 89 -8.21 10.87 -12.30
CA CYS A 89 -6.91 10.34 -11.91
C CYS A 89 -6.33 11.25 -10.83
N ALA A 90 -6.19 10.74 -9.61
CA ALA A 90 -5.58 11.46 -8.52
C ALA A 90 -4.06 11.41 -8.67
N ASP A 91 -3.43 12.58 -8.68
CA ASP A 91 -1.98 12.75 -8.52
C ASP A 91 -1.69 13.17 -7.08
N MET A 92 -0.95 12.32 -6.37
CA MET A 92 -0.58 12.51 -4.96
C MET A 92 0.94 12.63 -4.86
N ALA A 93 1.41 13.46 -3.93
CA ALA A 93 2.80 13.50 -3.51
C ALA A 93 2.88 13.16 -2.03
N ALA A 94 3.94 12.47 -1.62
CA ALA A 94 4.17 12.12 -0.23
C ALA A 94 5.64 12.27 0.17
N GLN A 95 5.86 12.61 1.44
CA GLN A 95 7.16 12.60 2.09
C GLN A 95 7.12 11.65 3.28
N TYR A 96 8.21 10.90 3.48
CA TYR A 96 8.31 9.89 4.53
C TYR A 96 9.34 10.30 5.58
N SER A 97 8.98 10.13 6.84
CA SER A 97 9.89 10.22 7.97
C SER A 97 9.98 8.88 8.71
N VAL A 98 11.12 8.62 9.34
CA VAL A 98 11.36 7.43 10.17
C VAL A 98 11.32 7.89 11.63
N PRO A 99 10.24 7.62 12.39
CA PRO A 99 10.15 8.06 13.79
C PRO A 99 11.14 7.35 14.71
N ASP A 100 11.44 6.08 14.44
CA ASP A 100 12.41 5.27 15.19
C ASP A 100 13.45 4.64 14.23
N PRO A 101 14.73 5.09 14.28
CA PRO A 101 15.81 4.51 13.48
C PRO A 101 16.07 3.02 13.74
N GLY A 102 15.66 2.48 14.89
CA GLY A 102 15.76 1.05 15.19
C GLY A 102 14.78 0.19 14.40
N THR A 103 13.70 0.78 13.88
CA THR A 103 12.70 0.11 13.06
C THR A 103 12.43 0.90 11.77
N PRO A 104 13.38 0.97 10.83
CA PRO A 104 13.27 1.82 9.64
C PRO A 104 12.10 1.44 8.71
N GLY A 105 11.57 0.23 8.83
CA GLY A 105 10.35 -0.20 8.12
C GLY A 105 9.05 0.42 8.63
N LYS A 106 9.03 1.03 9.83
CA LYS A 106 7.90 1.80 10.36
C LYS A 106 8.12 3.28 10.05
N MET A 107 7.51 3.76 8.97
CA MET A 107 7.57 5.17 8.57
C MET A 107 6.27 5.90 8.86
N PHE A 108 6.33 7.22 8.86
CA PHE A 108 5.18 8.11 8.83
C PHE A 108 5.15 8.83 7.49
N MET A 109 3.99 8.80 6.83
CA MET A 109 3.78 9.35 5.49
C MET A 109 2.94 10.61 5.60
N ASN A 110 3.50 11.76 5.20
CA ASN A 110 2.74 12.97 4.97
C ASN A 110 2.38 13.04 3.49
N TYR A 111 1.09 13.03 3.16
CA TYR A 111 0.61 13.02 1.78
C TYR A 111 -0.20 14.27 1.46
N GLN A 112 -0.13 14.68 0.19
CA GLN A 112 -0.88 15.79 -0.36
C GLN A 112 -1.34 15.46 -1.78
N GLY A 113 -2.60 15.76 -2.08
CA GLY A 113 -3.06 15.79 -3.46
C GLY A 113 -2.56 17.04 -4.18
N LEU A 114 -2.14 16.89 -5.44
CA LEU A 114 -1.63 18.02 -6.23
C LEU A 114 -2.75 18.97 -6.72
N ALA A 115 -3.99 18.50 -6.71
CA ALA A 115 -5.16 19.32 -6.99
C ALA A 115 -5.92 19.63 -5.68
N SER A 116 -6.47 20.84 -5.56
CA SER A 116 -7.11 21.32 -4.33
C SER A 116 -8.33 20.52 -3.87
N TYR A 117 -8.94 19.72 -4.75
CA TYR A 117 -10.06 18.84 -4.44
C TYR A 117 -9.62 17.45 -3.95
N LEU A 118 -8.33 17.15 -3.94
CA LEU A 118 -7.76 15.92 -3.42
C LEU A 118 -7.33 16.10 -1.97
N SER A 119 -7.42 15.03 -1.18
CA SER A 119 -7.11 15.05 0.25
C SER A 119 -5.62 15.22 0.54
N SER A 120 -5.31 15.87 1.65
CA SER A 120 -4.00 15.85 2.31
C SER A 120 -4.14 15.32 3.73
N GLY A 121 -3.05 14.81 4.30
CA GLY A 121 -3.07 14.21 5.62
C GLY A 121 -1.75 13.52 5.97
N GLY A 122 -1.77 12.78 7.08
CA GLY A 122 -0.67 11.97 7.54
C GLY A 122 -1.16 10.61 7.99
N ASP A 123 -0.49 9.55 7.55
CA ASP A 123 -0.79 8.16 7.90
C ASP A 123 0.50 7.42 8.27
N ASN A 124 0.38 6.41 9.13
CA ASN A 124 1.44 5.43 9.29
C ASN A 124 1.68 4.71 7.95
N TYR A 125 2.94 4.47 7.60
CA TYR A 125 3.31 3.72 6.42
C TYR A 125 4.35 2.67 6.80
N TRP A 126 3.88 1.46 7.05
CA TRP A 126 4.75 0.36 7.45
C TRP A 126 5.02 -0.53 6.25
N VAL A 127 6.29 -0.85 6.02
CA VAL A 127 6.69 -1.88 5.07
C VAL A 127 6.76 -3.20 5.83
N ILE A 128 5.70 -4.00 5.74
CA ILE A 128 5.59 -5.30 6.41
C ILE A 128 6.68 -6.23 5.90
N ASP A 129 6.82 -6.32 4.58
CA ASP A 129 7.86 -7.10 3.94
C ASP A 129 8.11 -6.62 2.51
N THR A 130 9.31 -6.85 2.01
CA THR A 130 9.70 -6.60 0.62
C THR A 130 11.01 -7.30 0.31
N ASP A 131 11.16 -7.77 -0.92
CA ASP A 131 12.45 -8.19 -1.47
C ASP A 131 13.10 -7.10 -2.33
N TYR A 132 12.51 -5.89 -2.35
CA TYR A 132 12.88 -4.71 -3.15
C TYR A 132 12.69 -4.85 -4.67
N ASP A 133 12.90 -6.05 -5.19
CA ASP A 133 13.04 -6.31 -6.62
C ASP A 133 11.78 -6.89 -7.26
N ASN A 134 10.84 -7.43 -6.48
CA ASN A 134 9.64 -8.08 -7.03
C ASN A 134 8.35 -7.67 -6.32
N TYR A 135 8.33 -7.58 -4.99
CA TYR A 135 7.13 -7.29 -4.22
C TYR A 135 7.39 -6.39 -3.02
N ALA A 136 6.33 -5.71 -2.58
CA ALA A 136 6.30 -5.05 -1.28
C ALA A 136 4.89 -5.12 -0.69
N ILE A 137 4.82 -5.23 0.62
CA ILE A 137 3.57 -5.29 1.38
C ILE A 137 3.57 -4.10 2.31
N THR A 138 2.63 -3.20 2.13
CA THR A 138 2.48 -2.03 2.98
C THR A 138 1.26 -2.17 3.87
N TYR A 139 1.33 -1.51 5.02
CA TYR A 139 0.27 -1.51 6.01
C TYR A 139 0.18 -0.14 6.67
N ALA A 140 -1.05 0.29 6.94
CA ALA A 140 -1.37 1.48 7.68
C ALA A 140 -2.59 1.21 8.56
N CYS A 141 -2.53 1.63 9.81
CA CYS A 141 -3.69 1.67 10.69
C CYS A 141 -3.96 3.13 11.07
N ARG A 142 -5.18 3.59 10.82
CA ARG A 142 -5.66 4.95 11.08
C ARG A 142 -6.26 5.07 12.47
N THR A 143 -7.04 4.06 12.88
CA THR A 143 -7.65 4.02 14.21
C THR A 143 -7.44 2.65 14.84
N LEU A 144 -7.11 2.65 16.14
CA LEU A 144 -6.96 1.45 16.95
C LEU A 144 -8.22 1.23 17.78
N LYS A 145 -8.52 -0.02 18.07
CA LYS A 145 -9.47 -0.42 19.10
C LYS A 145 -8.81 -0.37 20.48
N ASP A 146 -9.62 -0.47 21.52
CA ASP A 146 -9.16 -0.50 22.92
C ASP A 146 -8.20 -1.67 23.23
N ASP A 147 -8.32 -2.78 22.49
CA ASP A 147 -7.44 -3.95 22.63
C ASP A 147 -6.12 -3.82 21.84
N GLY A 148 -5.89 -2.69 21.16
CA GLY A 148 -4.71 -2.43 20.34
C GLY A 148 -4.75 -3.06 18.94
N SER A 149 -5.83 -3.75 18.57
CA SER A 149 -6.05 -4.19 17.20
C SER A 149 -6.49 -3.05 16.28
N CYS A 150 -6.35 -3.23 14.97
CA CYS A 150 -6.73 -2.19 14.02
C CYS A 150 -8.24 -2.15 13.82
N ASP A 151 -8.82 -0.95 13.87
CA ASP A 151 -10.22 -0.70 13.58
C ASP A 151 -10.39 -0.27 12.12
N ASP A 152 -9.82 0.88 11.75
CA ASP A 152 -9.71 1.34 10.37
C ASP A 152 -8.25 1.32 9.90
N GLY A 153 -7.99 0.63 8.80
CA GLY A 153 -6.65 0.49 8.24
C GLY A 153 -6.69 -0.01 6.81
N TYR A 154 -5.58 0.14 6.10
CA TYR A 154 -5.44 -0.28 4.72
C TYR A 154 -4.08 -0.92 4.47
N ALA A 155 -4.02 -1.69 3.39
CA ALA A 155 -2.79 -2.36 2.99
C ALA A 155 -2.74 -2.47 1.47
N LEU A 156 -1.56 -2.33 0.90
CA LEU A 156 -1.32 -2.48 -0.54
C LEU A 156 -0.26 -3.54 -0.78
N ILE A 157 -0.55 -4.44 -1.73
CA ILE A 157 0.42 -5.40 -2.24
C ILE A 157 0.95 -4.85 -3.55
N PHE A 158 2.20 -4.39 -3.52
CA PHE A 158 2.90 -3.84 -4.66
C PHE A 158 3.71 -4.91 -5.40
N SER A 159 3.89 -4.69 -6.70
CA SER A 159 4.84 -5.41 -7.54
C SER A 159 5.64 -4.48 -8.43
N ARG A 160 6.88 -4.87 -8.76
CA ARG A 160 7.65 -4.24 -9.84
C ARG A 160 7.06 -4.56 -11.23
N ASN A 161 6.28 -5.64 -11.36
CA ASN A 161 5.67 -6.06 -12.61
C ASN A 161 4.13 -5.90 -12.55
N PRO A 162 3.52 -5.04 -13.39
CA PRO A 162 2.08 -4.83 -13.38
C PRO A 162 1.26 -6.05 -13.81
N ARG A 163 1.90 -7.09 -14.38
CA ARG A 163 1.22 -8.29 -14.89
C ARG A 163 0.93 -9.34 -13.82
N GLY A 164 1.44 -9.19 -12.60
CA GLY A 164 1.22 -10.15 -11.53
C GLY A 164 2.46 -10.53 -10.73
N LEU A 165 2.23 -11.34 -9.68
CA LEU A 165 3.27 -11.91 -8.83
C LEU A 165 3.52 -13.39 -9.15
N PRO A 166 4.78 -13.86 -9.13
CA PRO A 166 5.10 -15.29 -9.21
C PRO A 166 4.42 -16.12 -8.10
N PRO A 167 4.12 -17.41 -8.33
CA PRO A 167 3.46 -18.26 -7.33
C PRO A 167 4.18 -18.35 -5.98
N ALA A 168 5.52 -18.32 -5.97
CA ALA A 168 6.30 -18.31 -4.74
C ALA A 168 6.03 -17.06 -3.89
N ILE A 169 5.99 -15.89 -4.53
CA ILE A 169 5.70 -14.62 -3.85
C ILE A 169 4.24 -14.55 -3.42
N GLN A 170 3.30 -15.09 -4.19
CA GLN A 170 1.89 -15.14 -3.78
C GLN A 170 1.70 -15.90 -2.45
N ARG A 171 2.49 -16.95 -2.21
CA ARG A 171 2.47 -17.67 -0.91
C ARG A 171 2.98 -16.81 0.23
N VAL A 172 4.07 -16.05 0.00
CA VAL A 172 4.60 -15.10 0.99
C VAL A 172 3.58 -14.01 1.29
N VAL A 173 2.96 -13.43 0.25
CA VAL A 173 1.90 -12.42 0.41
C VAL A 173 0.76 -12.97 1.26
N ARG A 174 0.26 -14.17 0.95
CA ARG A 174 -0.81 -14.80 1.73
C ARG A 174 -0.43 -14.98 3.20
N GLN A 175 0.78 -15.50 3.46
CA GLN A 175 1.28 -15.65 4.82
C GLN A 175 1.32 -14.30 5.54
N LYS A 176 1.86 -13.25 4.91
CA LYS A 176 1.92 -11.91 5.51
C LYS A 176 0.54 -11.28 5.72
N GLN A 177 -0.44 -11.58 4.87
CA GLN A 177 -1.83 -11.17 5.07
C GLN A 177 -2.45 -11.82 6.32
N GLU A 178 -2.11 -13.08 6.60
CA GLU A 178 -2.52 -13.79 7.82
C GLU A 178 -1.83 -13.19 9.06
N GLU A 179 -0.52 -12.92 8.99
CA GLU A 179 0.27 -12.33 10.09
C GLU A 179 -0.22 -10.93 10.51
N ILE A 180 -0.75 -10.12 9.57
CA ILE A 180 -1.32 -8.79 9.85
C ILE A 180 -2.85 -8.80 10.05
N CYS A 181 -3.46 -9.97 10.20
CA CYS A 181 -4.89 -10.15 10.42
C CYS A 181 -5.82 -9.53 9.35
N MET A 182 -5.36 -9.47 8.09
CA MET A 182 -6.13 -8.97 6.94
C MET A 182 -6.39 -10.02 5.85
N ALA A 183 -6.12 -11.30 6.13
CA ALA A 183 -6.39 -12.40 5.20
C ALA A 183 -7.85 -12.41 4.75
N GLY A 184 -8.07 -12.59 3.44
CA GLY A 184 -9.40 -12.62 2.84
C GLY A 184 -10.07 -11.25 2.63
N GLN A 185 -9.45 -10.15 3.07
CA GLN A 185 -10.01 -8.80 2.91
C GLN A 185 -9.48 -8.06 1.68
N PHE A 186 -8.45 -8.58 1.02
CA PHE A 186 -7.83 -7.95 -0.14
C PHE A 186 -8.64 -8.15 -1.42
N GLN A 187 -8.78 -7.07 -2.19
CA GLN A 187 -9.37 -7.04 -3.52
C GLN A 187 -8.28 -6.83 -4.58
N PRO A 188 -8.41 -7.40 -5.80
CA PRO A 188 -7.47 -7.15 -6.87
C PRO A 188 -7.53 -5.70 -7.36
N VAL A 189 -6.39 -5.17 -7.78
CA VAL A 189 -6.24 -3.83 -8.35
C VAL A 189 -5.83 -3.98 -9.81
N LEU A 190 -6.70 -3.52 -10.72
CA LEU A 190 -6.44 -3.59 -12.15
C LEU A 190 -5.41 -2.55 -12.60
N GLN A 191 -4.47 -2.97 -13.44
CA GLN A 191 -3.44 -2.14 -14.07
C GLN A 191 -3.68 -2.09 -15.59
N SER A 192 -4.73 -1.39 -16.02
CA SER A 192 -5.12 -1.30 -17.44
C SER A 192 -4.35 -0.21 -18.21
N GLY A 193 -3.73 0.74 -17.51
CA GLY A 193 -3.05 1.89 -18.11
C GLY A 193 -3.99 2.92 -18.73
N THR A 194 -5.31 2.68 -18.67
CA THR A 194 -6.34 3.60 -19.16
C THR A 194 -6.69 4.60 -18.07
N TYR A 195 -5.92 5.69 -18.01
CA TYR A 195 -6.34 6.89 -17.29
C TYR A 195 -7.34 7.59 -18.20
N LEU A 196 -8.63 7.60 -17.85
CA LEU A 196 -9.60 8.44 -18.54
C LEU A 196 -9.28 9.89 -18.19
N ASP A 197 -8.33 10.47 -18.92
CA ASP A 197 -8.07 11.89 -18.90
C ASP A 197 -9.27 12.59 -19.53
N PHE A 198 -10.20 13.05 -18.69
CA PHE A 198 -11.35 13.84 -19.15
C PHE A 198 -10.92 15.11 -19.91
N ASN A 199 -9.69 15.60 -19.68
CA ASN A 199 -9.09 16.69 -20.45
C ASN A 199 -8.86 16.32 -21.91
N ILE A 200 -8.52 15.06 -22.22
CA ILE A 200 -8.36 14.61 -23.61
C ILE A 200 -9.73 14.51 -24.28
N LEU A 201 -10.74 13.98 -23.59
CA LEU A 201 -12.09 13.87 -24.14
C LEU A 201 -12.71 15.24 -24.46
N MET A 202 -12.57 16.24 -23.57
CA MET A 202 -13.02 17.60 -23.87
C MET A 202 -12.25 18.23 -25.02
N ASN A 203 -10.92 18.04 -25.12
CA ASN A 203 -10.16 18.57 -26.26
C ASN A 203 -10.55 17.89 -27.58
N THR A 204 -10.82 16.58 -27.60
CA THR A 204 -11.35 15.93 -28.81
C THR A 204 -12.76 16.39 -29.16
N GLN A 205 -13.64 16.64 -28.19
CA GLN A 205 -14.98 17.18 -28.46
C GLN A 205 -14.93 18.63 -28.98
N ILE A 206 -14.05 19.48 -28.43
CA ILE A 206 -13.83 20.85 -28.93
C ILE A 206 -13.24 20.83 -30.34
N HIS A 207 -12.26 19.96 -30.61
CA HIS A 207 -11.67 19.82 -31.96
C HIS A 207 -12.69 19.31 -32.99
N PHE A 208 -13.58 18.37 -32.61
CA PHE A 208 -14.65 17.89 -33.50
C PHE A 208 -15.74 18.94 -33.74
N GLN A 209 -16.05 19.77 -32.74
CA GLN A 209 -16.98 20.90 -32.90
C GLN A 209 -16.38 22.00 -33.81
N HIS A 210 -15.10 22.33 -33.64
CA HIS A 210 -14.42 23.31 -34.51
C HIS A 210 -14.28 22.83 -35.97
N TYR A 211 -14.05 21.54 -36.19
CA TYR A 211 -13.97 20.98 -37.55
C TYR A 211 -15.33 20.95 -38.28
N LYS A 212 -16.45 20.87 -37.55
CA LYS A 212 -17.79 21.01 -38.13
C LYS A 212 -18.13 22.46 -38.51
N TYR A 213 -17.64 23.44 -37.77
CA TYR A 213 -17.92 24.87 -38.01
C TYR A 213 -17.02 25.55 -39.05
N THR A 214 -15.96 24.89 -39.53
CA THR A 214 -15.02 25.45 -40.52
C THR A 214 -15.20 24.84 -41.93
N LYS A 215 -16.22 23.98 -42.11
CA LYS A 215 -16.56 23.34 -43.39
C LYS A 215 -17.95 23.71 -43.92
N GLU A 216 -18.54 24.80 -43.41
CA GLU A 216 -19.68 25.50 -44.04
C GLU A 216 -19.23 26.88 -44.55
#